data_AF-A0A7C5QKS4-F1
#
_entry.id   AF-A0A7C5QKS4-F1
#
_cell.length_a   1.000
_cell.length_b   1.000
_cell.length_c   1.000
_cell.angle_alpha   90.00
_cell.angle_beta   90.00
_cell.angle_gamma   90.00
#
_symmetry.space_group_name_H-M   'P 1'
#
loop_
_entity.id
_entity.type
_entity.pdbx_description
1 polymer ?
#
loop_
_entity_poly.entity_id
_entity_poly.type
_entity_poly.pdbx_seq_one_letter_code
_entity_poly.pdbx_strand_id
1 'polypeptide(L)'
;DSRFDLLVNGTKVVEVKSVTLVRNRTAMFPDAPTLRGRKHLKDLLRLPGNYEPAIVFVVQREDAERFTPNRETDPEFAEILKLCHRQGLTVKAFLCRVREEEVSIQRELPVIF
;
A
#
# COMPACT_ATOMS: atom_id res chain seq x y z
N ASP A 1 -12.17 10.37 -12.16
CA ASP A 1 -12.94 9.68 -11.10
C ASP A 1 -12.21 8.51 -10.48
N SER A 2 -11.27 8.80 -9.59
CA SER A 2 -10.94 7.89 -8.48
C SER A 2 -11.30 8.61 -7.20
N ARG A 3 -11.92 7.90 -6.26
CA ARG A 3 -12.10 8.37 -4.90
C ARG A 3 -11.06 7.67 -4.04
N PHE A 4 -10.25 8.45 -3.34
CA PHE A 4 -9.23 7.97 -2.41
C PHE A 4 -9.80 7.91 -0.99
N ASP A 5 -9.15 7.14 -0.12
CA ASP A 5 -9.70 6.77 1.18
C ASP A 5 -9.63 7.92 2.20
N LEU A 6 -8.51 8.64 2.26
CA LEU A 6 -8.28 9.69 3.26
C LEU A 6 -7.65 10.95 2.66
N LEU A 7 -7.97 12.11 3.24
CA LEU A 7 -7.23 13.36 3.10
C LEU A 7 -6.71 13.78 4.48
N VAL A 8 -5.40 13.71 4.68
CA VAL A 8 -4.75 14.04 5.96
C VAL A 8 -4.16 15.45 5.87
N ASN A 9 -4.45 16.29 6.86
CA ASN A 9 -3.95 17.67 6.95
C ASN A 9 -4.22 18.54 5.72
N GLY A 10 -5.25 18.23 4.93
CA GLY A 10 -5.66 19.00 3.75
C GLY A 10 -4.82 18.81 2.49
N THR A 11 -3.65 18.16 2.57
CA THR A 11 -2.76 17.98 1.40
C THR A 11 -2.41 16.51 1.13
N LYS A 12 -2.46 15.62 2.12
CA LYS A 12 -1.99 14.25 1.96
C LYS A 12 -3.12 13.31 1.58
N VAL A 13 -3.16 12.93 0.31
CA VAL A 13 -4.17 12.00 -0.22
C VAL A 13 -3.67 10.58 -0.05
N VAL A 14 -4.37 9.77 0.73
CA VAL A 14 -3.95 8.42 1.09
C VAL A 14 -4.91 7.38 0.52
N GLU A 15 -4.36 6.42 -0.21
CA GLU A 15 -5.02 5.16 -0.56
C GLU A 15 -4.60 4.09 0.46
N VAL A 16 -5.56 3.32 0.97
CA VAL A 16 -5.33 2.24 1.93
C VAL A 16 -5.55 0.88 1.27
N LYS A 17 -4.68 -0.08 1.55
CA LYS A 17 -4.78 -1.46 1.09
C LYS A 17 -4.66 -2.42 2.25
N SER A 18 -5.62 -3.32 2.37
CA SER A 18 -5.52 -4.48 3.28
C SER A 18 -4.57 -5.51 2.68
N VAL A 19 -3.72 -6.08 3.53
CA VAL A 19 -2.77 -7.12 3.16
C VAL A 19 -2.89 -8.28 4.14
N THR A 20 -3.33 -9.42 3.61
CA THR A 20 -3.49 -10.68 4.35
C THR A 20 -2.56 -11.78 3.84
N LEU A 21 -2.01 -11.62 2.62
CA LEU A 21 -1.06 -12.55 2.03
C LEU A 21 0.34 -12.37 2.64
N VAL A 22 0.82 -13.39 3.34
CA VAL A 22 2.19 -13.49 3.85
C VAL A 22 2.81 -14.80 3.40
N ARG A 23 4.00 -14.76 2.78
CA ARG A 23 4.83 -15.94 2.49
C ARG A 23 6.23 -15.70 3.05
N ASN A 24 6.79 -16.66 3.76
CA ASN A 24 8.14 -16.57 4.35
C ASN A 24 8.37 -15.23 5.09
N ARG A 25 7.44 -14.88 5.99
CA ARG A 25 7.47 -13.63 6.80
C ARG A 25 7.46 -12.34 5.96
N THR A 26 7.09 -12.42 4.69
CA THR A 26 7.01 -11.29 3.75
C THR A 26 5.55 -11.06 3.38
N ALA A 27 5.02 -9.91 3.78
CA ALA A 27 3.68 -9.47 3.37
C ALA A 27 3.69 -9.01 1.92
N MET A 28 2.65 -9.36 1.17
CA MET A 28 2.61 -9.14 -0.27
C MET A 28 1.25 -8.66 -0.75
N PHE A 29 1.25 -7.72 -1.69
CA PHE A 29 0.03 -7.25 -2.33
C PHE A 29 0.24 -7.03 -3.85
N PRO A 30 -0.71 -7.41 -4.71
CA PRO A 30 -2.00 -8.02 -4.38
C PRO A 30 -1.93 -9.55 -4.25
N ASP A 31 -3.02 -10.17 -3.81
CA ASP A 31 -3.24 -11.63 -3.79
C ASP A 31 -3.93 -12.17 -5.06
N ALA A 32 -4.54 -11.28 -5.85
CA ALA A 32 -5.02 -11.53 -7.21
C ALA A 32 -4.72 -10.32 -8.13
N PRO A 33 -4.65 -10.50 -9.47
CA PRO A 33 -4.44 -9.38 -10.40
C PRO A 33 -5.43 -8.23 -10.17
N THR A 34 -4.95 -6.99 -10.14
CA THR A 34 -5.76 -5.81 -9.78
C THR A 34 -5.64 -4.65 -10.77
N LEU A 35 -6.57 -4.60 -11.73
CA LEU A 35 -6.70 -3.47 -12.65
C LEU A 35 -7.03 -2.16 -11.91
N ARG A 36 -7.86 -2.26 -10.87
CA ARG A 36 -8.26 -1.10 -10.05
C ARG A 36 -7.08 -0.53 -9.26
N GLY A 37 -6.27 -1.38 -8.64
CA GLY A 37 -5.07 -0.92 -7.92
C GLY A 37 -4.09 -0.19 -8.85
N ARG A 38 -3.86 -0.72 -10.06
CA ARG A 38 -3.04 -0.06 -11.08
C ARG A 38 -3.59 1.32 -11.47
N LYS A 39 -4.90 1.43 -11.71
CA LYS A 39 -5.55 2.72 -12.02
C LYS A 39 -5.38 3.72 -10.87
N HIS A 40 -5.61 3.29 -9.63
CA HIS A 40 -5.49 4.16 -8.46
C HIS A 40 -4.07 4.70 -8.28
N LEU A 41 -3.03 3.89 -8.50
CA LEU A 41 -1.64 4.36 -8.48
C LEU A 41 -1.37 5.45 -9.53
N LYS A 42 -1.85 5.24 -10.77
CA LYS A 42 -1.72 6.24 -11.84
C LYS A 42 -2.47 7.53 -11.51
N ASP A 43 -3.65 7.43 -10.88
CA ASP A 43 -4.44 8.59 -10.50
C ASP A 43 -3.82 9.35 -9.32
N LEU A 44 -3.17 8.68 -8.36
CA LEU A 44 -2.41 9.33 -7.27
C LEU A 44 -1.28 10.22 -7.82
N LEU A 45 -0.56 9.77 -8.84
CA LEU A 45 0.50 10.57 -9.47
C LEU A 45 -0.02 11.75 -10.30
N ARG A 46 -1.30 11.75 -10.67
CA ARG A 46 -1.94 12.82 -11.44
C ARG A 46 -2.54 13.90 -10.56
N LEU A 47 -2.43 13.77 -9.24
CA LEU A 47 -2.91 14.79 -8.32
C LEU A 47 -2.20 16.12 -8.59
N PRO A 48 -2.91 17.25 -8.42
CA PRO A 48 -2.29 18.58 -8.48
C PRO A 48 -1.10 18.69 -7.51
N GLY A 49 -0.08 19.47 -7.88
CA GLY A 49 1.20 19.53 -7.15
C GLY A 49 1.14 20.04 -5.70
N ASN A 50 -0.01 20.56 -5.25
CA ASN A 50 -0.25 20.92 -3.85
C ASN A 50 -0.68 19.72 -2.97
N TYR A 51 -0.86 18.54 -3.56
CA TYR A 51 -1.16 17.31 -2.83
C TYR A 51 0.07 16.41 -2.70
N GLU A 52 0.13 15.70 -1.58
CA GLU A 52 1.15 14.69 -1.27
C GLU A 52 0.51 13.29 -1.42
N PRO A 53 0.76 12.58 -2.53
CA PRO A 53 0.18 11.25 -2.73
C PRO A 53 0.84 10.21 -1.81
N ALA A 54 0.02 9.37 -1.20
CA ALA A 54 0.48 8.25 -0.40
C ALA A 54 -0.36 6.99 -0.62
N ILE A 55 0.27 5.83 -0.47
CA ILE A 55 -0.39 4.54 -0.35
C ILE A 55 0.10 3.84 0.92
N VAL A 56 -0.84 3.29 1.68
CA VAL A 56 -0.59 2.61 2.94
C VAL A 56 -1.10 1.18 2.88
N PHE A 57 -0.21 0.24 3.13
CA PHE A 57 -0.52 -1.18 3.24
C PHE A 57 -0.71 -1.55 4.71
N VAL A 58 -1.92 -1.99 5.08
CA VAL A 58 -2.28 -2.43 6.42
C VAL A 58 -2.15 -3.95 6.47
N VAL A 59 -1.08 -4.43 7.08
CA VAL A 59 -0.74 -5.85 7.15
C VAL A 59 -1.38 -6.47 8.39
N GLN A 60 -2.36 -7.34 8.19
CA GLN A 60 -3.18 -7.93 9.26
C GLN A 60 -2.69 -9.33 9.66
N ARG A 61 -1.37 -9.53 9.58
CA ARG A 61 -0.67 -10.80 9.83
C ARG A 61 0.63 -10.52 10.60
N GLU A 62 0.62 -10.79 11.90
CA GLU A 62 1.71 -10.45 12.84
C GLU A 62 3.05 -11.16 12.57
N ASP A 63 3.06 -12.22 11.75
CA ASP A 63 4.26 -12.93 11.35
C ASP A 63 5.05 -12.26 10.21
N ALA A 64 4.55 -11.14 9.67
CA ALA A 64 5.26 -10.36 8.67
C ALA A 64 6.38 -9.49 9.27
N GLU A 65 7.53 -9.50 8.61
CA GLU A 65 8.69 -8.69 8.96
C GLU A 65 8.97 -7.55 7.98
N ARG A 66 8.43 -7.66 6.76
CA ARG A 66 8.63 -6.73 5.63
C ARG A 66 7.48 -6.83 4.64
N PHE A 67 7.36 -5.84 3.77
CA PHE A 67 6.37 -5.79 2.70
C PHE A 67 7.05 -5.67 1.33
N THR A 68 6.48 -6.32 0.31
CA THR A 68 6.87 -6.16 -1.10
C THR A 68 5.63 -6.23 -1.99
N PRO A 69 5.56 -5.53 -3.14
CA PRO A 69 4.53 -5.82 -4.12
C PRO A 69 4.68 -7.27 -4.63
N ASN A 70 3.55 -7.93 -4.86
CA ASN A 70 3.49 -9.31 -5.33
C ASN A 70 3.66 -9.37 -6.85
N ARG A 71 4.91 -9.38 -7.31
CA ARG A 71 5.25 -9.47 -8.74
C ARG A 71 4.76 -10.75 -9.39
N GLU A 72 4.74 -11.88 -8.68
CA GLU A 72 4.29 -13.17 -9.23
C GLU A 72 2.81 -13.12 -9.63
N THR A 73 1.99 -12.44 -8.83
CA THR A 73 0.55 -12.33 -9.07
C THR A 73 0.17 -11.17 -10.00
N ASP A 74 0.77 -9.98 -9.83
CA ASP A 74 0.52 -8.84 -10.73
C ASP A 74 1.84 -8.08 -11.00
N PRO A 75 2.60 -8.50 -12.03
CA PRO A 75 3.86 -7.86 -12.40
C PRO A 75 3.70 -6.37 -12.73
N GLU A 76 2.59 -6.00 -13.37
CA GLU A 76 2.34 -4.61 -13.78
C GLU A 76 2.04 -3.72 -12.56
N PHE A 77 1.28 -4.22 -11.57
CA PHE A 77 1.11 -3.50 -10.31
C PHE A 77 2.45 -3.26 -9.60
N ALA A 78 3.31 -4.27 -9.52
CA ALA A 78 4.62 -4.15 -8.90
C ALA A 78 5.50 -3.09 -9.58
N GLU A 79 5.55 -3.09 -10.91
CA GLU A 79 6.28 -2.09 -11.69
C GLU A 79 5.71 -0.68 -11.52
N ILE A 80 4.39 -0.52 -11.61
CA ILE A 80 3.75 0.78 -11.45
C ILE A 80 4.00 1.31 -10.03
N LEU A 81 3.86 0.50 -8.99
CA LEU A 81 4.11 0.94 -7.61
C LEU A 81 5.56 1.43 -7.44
N LYS A 82 6.53 0.68 -7.97
CA LYS A 82 7.95 1.05 -7.96
C LYS A 82 8.21 2.36 -8.70
N LEU A 83 7.61 2.51 -9.89
CA LEU A 83 7.70 3.74 -10.67
C LEU A 83 7.09 4.93 -9.93
N CYS A 84 5.89 4.76 -9.35
CA CYS A 84 5.22 5.81 -8.60
C CYS A 84 6.04 6.23 -7.38
N HIS A 85 6.62 5.26 -6.66
CA HIS A 85 7.49 5.56 -5.53
C HIS A 85 8.67 6.44 -5.93
N ARG A 86 9.32 6.12 -7.06
CA ARG A 86 10.41 6.94 -7.62
C ARG A 86 9.98 8.35 -8.05
N GLN A 87 8.69 8.55 -8.32
CA GLN A 87 8.10 9.84 -8.71
C GLN A 87 7.53 10.63 -7.52
N GLY A 88 7.77 10.18 -6.29
CA GLY A 88 7.37 10.89 -5.08
C GLY A 88 6.12 10.34 -4.38
N LEU A 89 5.55 9.22 -4.84
CA LEU A 89 4.52 8.52 -4.08
C LEU A 89 5.11 8.01 -2.76
N THR A 90 4.53 8.45 -1.64
CA THR A 90 4.85 7.88 -0.33
C THR A 90 4.26 6.47 -0.24
N VAL A 91 5.10 5.47 -0.01
CA VAL A 91 4.68 4.07 0.14
C VAL A 91 5.02 3.60 1.55
N LYS A 92 4.01 3.23 2.33
CA LYS A 92 4.19 2.73 3.70
C LYS A 92 3.48 1.41 3.89
N ALA A 93 4.01 0.58 4.79
CA ALA A 93 3.36 -0.63 5.25
C ALA A 93 3.37 -0.65 6.77
N PHE A 94 2.23 -0.93 7.40
CA PHE A 94 2.10 -1.01 8.85
C PHE A 94 1.65 -2.41 9.25
N LEU A 95 2.36 -3.00 10.21
CA LEU A 95 1.96 -4.24 10.85
C LEU A 95 0.87 -3.92 11.87
N CYS A 96 -0.26 -4.61 11.75
CA CYS A 96 -1.33 -4.56 12.74
C CYS A 96 -1.39 -5.87 13.53
N ARG A 97 -1.63 -5.73 14.82
CA ARG A 97 -2.13 -6.80 15.66
C ARG A 97 -3.64 -6.82 15.56
N VAL A 98 -4.21 -8.00 15.28
CA VAL A 98 -5.65 -8.21 15.20
C VAL A 98 -6.04 -9.20 16.29
N ARG A 99 -6.94 -8.79 17.17
CA ARG A 99 -7.56 -9.60 18.23
C ARG A 99 -9.08 -9.51 18.07
N GLU A 100 -9.82 -10.31 18.82
CA GLU A 100 -11.28 -10.32 18.74
C GLU A 100 -11.90 -8.96 19.10
N GLU A 101 -11.29 -8.24 20.03
CA GLU A 101 -11.82 -6.97 20.58
C GLU A 101 -11.05 -5.73 20.10
N GLU A 102 -9.89 -5.90 19.45
CA GLU A 102 -9.04 -4.77 19.06
C GLU A 102 -8.29 -4.99 17.74
N VAL A 103 -8.05 -3.88 17.04
CA VAL A 103 -7.05 -3.80 15.97
C VAL A 103 -6.12 -2.64 16.30
N SER A 104 -4.83 -2.93 16.43
CA SER A 104 -3.83 -1.93 16.81
C SER A 104 -2.63 -1.96 15.85
N ILE A 105 -2.24 -0.77 15.38
CA ILE A 105 -0.99 -0.61 14.62
C ILE A 105 0.18 -0.83 15.58
N GLN A 106 1.08 -1.73 15.23
CA GLN A 106 2.24 -2.08 16.05
C GLN A 106 3.47 -1.30 15.63
N ARG A 107 3.84 -1.39 14.34
CA ARG A 107 5.05 -0.75 13.79
C ARG A 107 4.98 -0.62 12.28
N GLU A 108 5.81 0.26 11.72
CA GLU A 108 6.07 0.32 10.28
C GLU A 108 6.94 -0.87 9.87
N LEU A 109 6.62 -1.48 8.72
CA LEU A 109 7.41 -2.52 8.09
C LEU A 109 8.30 -1.89 6.99
N PRO A 110 9.53 -2.39 6.79
CA PRO A 110 10.32 -2.03 5.63
C PRO A 110 9.60 -2.44 4.35
N VAL A 111 9.54 -1.52 3.39
CA VAL A 111 9.00 -1.73 2.03
C VAL A 111 10.17 -2.06 1.10
N ILE A 112 10.07 -3.15 0.35
CA ILE A 112 11.09 -3.64 -0.58
C ILE A 112 10.50 -3.68 -2.00
N PHE A 113 11.30 -3.33 -3.01
CA PHE A 113 10.92 -3.19 -4.42
C PHE A 113 11.80 -3.99 -5.39
#